data_AF-A0A5D4SEF4-F1
#
_entry.id   AF-A0A5D4SEF4-F1
#
_cell.length_a   1.000
_cell.length_b   1.000
_cell.length_c   1.000
_cell.angle_alpha   90.00
_cell.angle_beta   90.00
_cell.angle_gamma   90.00
#
_symmetry.space_group_name_H-M   'P 1'
#
loop_
_entity.id
_entity.type
_entity.pdbx_description
1 polymer ?
#
loop_
_entity_poly.entity_id
_entity_poly.type
_entity_poly.pdbx_seq_one_letter_code
_entity_poly.pdbx_strand_id
1 'polypeptide(L)'
;MNRDQAYELERLLSELEKYDYTFIKPKITRVKEIVQPIIINEKEKESKDRLKLKFSYNKFTPSTEVQRAIGALSNSIAFYEEAGRDIATIQRKQQDILHALELTDLDDVKLNELMKELQEIRILRRVAKNFQEALEPLYHYATKNRHIVKELGRIHNEIMLLQKNIADKKYHVREKTALAEAFENAEELSNRVEKLTLVKE
;
A
#
# COMPACT_ATOMS: atom_id res chain seq x y z
N MET A 1 1.12 -11.46 -24.16
CA MET A 1 0.57 -12.79 -24.51
C MET A 1 -0.92 -12.62 -24.68
N ASN A 2 -1.46 -12.93 -25.86
CA ASN A 2 -2.89 -12.90 -26.11
C ASN A 2 -3.54 -14.22 -25.65
N ARG A 3 -4.88 -14.31 -25.71
CA ARG A 3 -5.65 -15.44 -25.17
C ARG A 3 -5.26 -16.77 -25.82
N ASP A 4 -5.23 -16.78 -27.15
CA ASP A 4 -4.93 -17.99 -27.91
C ASP A 4 -3.51 -18.48 -27.61
N GLN A 5 -2.55 -17.56 -27.49
CA GLN A 5 -1.18 -17.87 -27.08
C GLN A 5 -1.09 -18.44 -25.65
N ALA A 6 -1.94 -17.98 -24.73
CA ALA A 6 -1.95 -18.50 -23.36
C ALA A 6 -2.42 -19.95 -23.30
N TYR A 7 -3.50 -20.28 -24.02
CA TYR A 7 -4.04 -21.63 -24.11
C TYR A 7 -3.12 -22.59 -24.87
N GLU A 8 -2.55 -22.12 -25.98
CA GLU A 8 -1.60 -22.90 -26.76
C GLU A 8 -0.32 -23.20 -25.95
N LEU A 9 0.20 -22.22 -25.22
CA LEU A 9 1.36 -22.40 -24.35
C LEU A 9 1.07 -23.37 -23.20
N GLU A 10 -0.10 -23.29 -22.55
CA GLU A 10 -0.50 -24.25 -21.52
C GLU A 10 -0.60 -25.67 -22.08
N ARG A 11 -1.15 -25.83 -23.29
CA ARG A 11 -1.26 -27.11 -23.99
C ARG A 11 0.10 -27.69 -24.31
N LEU A 12 0.99 -26.89 -24.91
CA LEU A 12 2.35 -27.30 -25.27
C LEU A 12 3.18 -27.67 -24.04
N LEU A 13 3.10 -26.89 -22.96
CA LEU A 13 3.80 -27.23 -21.71
C LEU A 13 3.27 -28.54 -21.11
N SER A 14 1.96 -28.77 -21.15
CA SER A 14 1.34 -30.01 -20.67
C SER A 14 1.66 -31.22 -21.55
N GLU A 15 1.82 -31.02 -22.86
CA GLU A 15 2.28 -32.06 -23.80
C GLU A 15 3.75 -32.41 -23.56
N LEU A 16 4.62 -31.41 -23.37
CA LEU A 16 6.03 -31.59 -23.10
C LEU A 16 6.30 -32.28 -21.75
N GLU A 17 5.44 -32.05 -20.77
CA GLU A 17 5.52 -32.67 -19.43
C GLU A 17 5.21 -34.19 -19.44
N LYS A 18 4.53 -34.69 -20.49
CA LYS A 18 4.26 -36.13 -20.68
C LYS A 18 5.52 -36.92 -21.04
N TYR A 19 6.56 -36.26 -21.55
CA TYR A 19 7.80 -36.91 -21.92
C TYR A 19 8.77 -36.93 -20.73
N ASP A 20 9.13 -38.14 -20.26
CA ASP A 20 9.92 -38.32 -19.05
C ASP A 20 11.43 -38.17 -19.31
N TYR A 21 11.84 -36.96 -19.71
CA TYR A 21 13.25 -36.61 -19.91
C TYR A 21 13.82 -35.99 -18.64
N THR A 22 14.73 -36.71 -17.98
CA THR A 22 15.34 -36.38 -16.68
C THR A 22 15.92 -34.96 -16.60
N PHE A 23 16.47 -34.45 -17.72
CA PHE A 23 17.10 -33.12 -17.79
C PHE A 23 16.16 -31.99 -18.22
N ILE A 24 15.05 -32.32 -18.87
CA ILE A 24 14.13 -31.33 -19.48
C ILE A 24 12.95 -31.05 -18.55
N LYS A 25 12.47 -32.07 -17.82
CA LYS A 25 11.35 -31.99 -16.89
C LYS A 25 11.50 -30.88 -15.83
N PRO A 26 12.67 -30.67 -15.19
CA PRO A 26 12.84 -29.55 -14.24
C PRO A 26 12.75 -28.18 -14.91
N LYS A 27 13.23 -28.05 -16.16
CA LYS A 27 13.16 -26.81 -16.93
C LYS A 27 11.73 -26.49 -17.37
N ILE A 28 10.98 -27.50 -17.82
CA ILE A 28 9.55 -27.36 -18.15
C ILE A 28 8.76 -26.95 -16.92
N THR A 29 9.00 -27.61 -15.77
CA THR A 29 8.35 -27.27 -14.49
C THR A 29 8.62 -25.82 -14.12
N ARG A 30 9.88 -25.37 -14.25
CA ARG A 30 10.25 -23.98 -13.95
C ARG A 30 9.60 -22.98 -14.89
N VAL A 31 9.52 -23.28 -16.19
CA VAL A 31 8.82 -22.42 -17.16
C VAL A 31 7.33 -22.35 -16.82
N LYS A 32 6.71 -23.48 -16.44
CA LYS A 32 5.31 -23.53 -16.01
C LYS A 32 5.08 -22.65 -14.78
N GLU A 33 5.92 -22.72 -13.75
CA GLU A 33 5.83 -21.84 -12.58
C GLU A 33 5.83 -20.35 -12.94
N ILE A 34 6.67 -19.95 -13.90
CA ILE A 34 6.79 -18.55 -14.35
C ILE A 34 5.56 -18.11 -15.15
N VAL A 35 5.05 -19.00 -16.00
CA VAL A 35 4.00 -18.68 -16.97
C VAL A 35 2.59 -18.87 -16.40
N GLN A 36 2.42 -19.76 -15.41
CA GLN A 36 1.12 -20.10 -14.82
C GLN A 36 0.35 -18.87 -14.30
N PRO A 37 0.97 -17.90 -13.59
CA PRO A 37 0.26 -16.69 -13.15
C PRO A 37 -0.28 -15.86 -14.33
N ILE A 38 0.44 -15.85 -15.45
CA ILE A 38 0.04 -15.12 -16.67
C ILE A 38 -1.16 -15.83 -17.33
N ILE A 39 -1.13 -17.16 -17.43
CA ILE A 39 -2.24 -17.95 -17.96
C ILE A 39 -3.49 -17.79 -17.09
N ILE A 40 -3.35 -17.88 -15.76
CA ILE A 40 -4.46 -17.69 -14.81
C ILE A 40 -5.11 -16.31 -15.00
N ASN A 41 -4.30 -15.26 -15.10
CA ASN A 41 -4.80 -13.89 -15.30
C ASN A 41 -5.58 -13.74 -16.63
N GLU A 42 -5.13 -14.36 -17.72
CA GLU A 42 -5.86 -14.34 -18.99
C GLU A 42 -7.18 -15.14 -18.94
N LYS A 43 -7.18 -16.32 -18.30
CA LYS A 43 -8.41 -17.11 -18.06
C LYS A 43 -9.42 -16.37 -17.19
N GLU A 44 -8.94 -15.66 -16.17
CA GLU A 44 -9.78 -14.79 -15.36
C GLU A 44 -10.39 -13.67 -16.19
N LYS A 45 -9.60 -12.97 -17.02
CA LYS A 45 -10.12 -11.92 -17.91
C LYS A 45 -11.20 -12.45 -18.85
N GLU A 46 -11.01 -13.64 -19.42
CA GLU A 46 -12.04 -14.26 -20.26
C GLU A 46 -13.32 -14.57 -19.48
N SER A 47 -13.19 -15.16 -18.30
CA SER A 47 -14.34 -15.46 -17.44
C SER A 47 -15.08 -14.17 -17.03
N LYS A 48 -14.33 -13.09 -16.78
CA LYS A 48 -14.86 -11.74 -16.50
C LYS A 48 -15.66 -11.21 -17.69
N ASP A 49 -15.09 -11.26 -18.89
CA ASP A 49 -15.75 -10.78 -20.11
C ASP A 49 -16.99 -11.61 -20.46
N ARG A 50 -16.90 -12.94 -20.37
CA ARG A 50 -18.01 -13.87 -20.63
C ARG A 50 -19.19 -13.61 -19.68
N LEU A 51 -18.89 -13.39 -18.40
CA LEU A 51 -19.90 -13.10 -17.38
C LEU A 51 -20.28 -11.60 -17.32
N LYS A 52 -19.68 -10.75 -18.17
CA LYS A 52 -19.85 -9.29 -18.18
C LYS A 52 -19.59 -8.64 -16.81
N LEU A 53 -18.64 -9.19 -16.05
CA LEU A 53 -18.29 -8.75 -14.70
C LEU A 53 -17.16 -7.72 -14.75
N LYS A 54 -17.34 -6.59 -14.06
CA LYS A 54 -16.36 -5.49 -14.05
C LYS A 54 -15.29 -5.61 -12.95
N PHE A 55 -15.57 -6.29 -11.83
CA PHE A 55 -14.67 -6.45 -10.67
C PHE A 55 -13.89 -5.17 -10.25
N SER A 56 -14.50 -3.99 -10.39
CA SER A 56 -13.85 -2.72 -10.05
C SER A 56 -13.47 -2.64 -8.57
N TYR A 57 -14.18 -3.39 -7.72
CA TYR A 57 -13.90 -3.52 -6.30
C TYR A 57 -12.57 -4.23 -5.98
N ASN A 58 -11.96 -4.97 -6.91
CA ASN A 58 -10.64 -5.56 -6.68
C ASN A 58 -9.52 -4.52 -6.54
N LYS A 59 -9.77 -3.27 -6.96
CA LYS A 59 -8.83 -2.15 -6.80
C LYS A 59 -8.95 -1.49 -5.42
N PHE A 60 -10.00 -1.79 -4.68
CA PHE A 60 -10.26 -1.21 -3.37
C PHE A 60 -9.83 -2.20 -2.31
N THR A 61 -8.83 -1.82 -1.51
CA THR A 61 -8.36 -2.63 -0.38
C THR A 61 -8.88 -2.00 0.91
N PRO A 62 -10.00 -2.49 1.49
CA PRO A 62 -10.69 -1.77 2.56
C PRO A 62 -9.80 -1.47 3.76
N SER A 63 -8.97 -2.43 4.18
CA SER A 63 -8.03 -2.25 5.31
C SER A 63 -7.02 -1.14 5.06
N THR A 64 -6.44 -1.09 3.85
CA THR A 64 -5.49 -0.04 3.46
C THR A 64 -6.15 1.34 3.42
N GLU A 65 -7.37 1.45 2.88
CA GLU A 65 -8.05 2.75 2.80
C GLU A 65 -8.48 3.28 4.18
N VAL A 66 -8.95 2.41 5.07
CA VAL A 66 -9.24 2.79 6.46
C VAL A 66 -7.95 3.22 7.18
N GLN A 67 -6.84 2.50 6.99
CA GLN A 67 -5.56 2.88 7.56
C GLN A 67 -5.05 4.23 7.03
N ARG A 68 -5.24 4.51 5.74
CA ARG A 68 -4.93 5.82 5.16
C ARG A 68 -5.78 6.93 5.78
N ALA A 69 -7.06 6.71 6.01
CA ALA A 69 -7.95 7.68 6.66
C ALA A 69 -7.52 7.96 8.12
N ILE A 70 -7.19 6.91 8.88
CA ILE A 70 -6.62 7.04 10.24
C ILE A 70 -5.33 7.86 10.20
N GLY A 71 -4.45 7.54 9.27
CA GLY A 71 -3.18 8.25 9.06
C GLY A 71 -3.40 9.71 8.72
N ALA A 72 -4.29 10.04 7.79
CA ALA A 72 -4.59 11.42 7.40
C ALA A 72 -5.08 12.25 8.60
N LEU A 73 -5.99 11.72 9.41
CA LEU A 73 -6.51 12.41 10.59
C LEU A 73 -5.46 12.55 11.69
N SER A 74 -4.74 11.48 12.01
CA SER A 74 -3.73 11.49 13.08
C SER A 74 -2.53 12.37 12.72
N ASN A 75 -2.04 12.24 11.49
CA ASN A 75 -0.90 13.01 11.00
C ASN A 75 -1.24 14.49 10.81
N SER A 76 -2.50 14.83 10.50
CA SER A 76 -2.91 16.24 10.43
C SER A 76 -2.70 16.96 11.76
N ILE A 77 -2.91 16.28 12.89
CA ILE A 77 -2.67 16.83 14.23
C ILE A 77 -1.17 17.03 14.43
N ALA A 78 -0.38 15.98 14.20
CA ALA A 78 1.06 16.00 14.41
C ALA A 78 1.76 17.07 13.55
N PHE A 79 1.48 17.11 12.24
CA PHE A 79 2.11 18.03 11.31
C PHE A 79 1.68 19.48 11.52
N TYR A 80 0.44 19.73 11.95
CA TYR A 80 0.00 21.08 12.29
C TYR A 80 0.78 21.62 13.51
N GLU A 81 0.92 20.80 14.56
CA GLU A 81 1.68 21.16 15.76
C GLU A 81 3.17 21.34 15.47
N GLU A 82 3.74 20.49 14.61
CA GLU A 82 5.12 20.59 14.14
C GLU A 82 5.37 21.88 13.36
N ALA A 83 4.53 22.19 12.37
CA ALA A 83 4.62 23.44 11.61
C ALA A 83 4.52 24.67 12.53
N GLY A 84 3.66 24.61 13.56
CA GLY A 84 3.57 25.66 14.57
C GLY A 84 4.87 25.85 15.37
N ARG A 85 5.54 24.77 15.77
CA ARG A 85 6.86 24.82 16.44
C ARG A 85 7.94 25.38 15.54
N ASP A 86 7.93 25.01 14.26
CA ASP A 86 8.88 25.51 13.27
C ASP A 86 8.70 27.01 13.05
N ILE A 87 7.47 27.48 12.88
CA ILE A 87 7.17 28.91 12.75
C ILE A 87 7.67 29.68 13.96
N ALA A 88 7.45 29.19 15.18
CA ALA A 88 7.93 29.84 16.39
C ALA A 88 9.46 29.90 16.45
N THR A 89 10.14 28.82 16.03
CA THR A 89 11.61 28.77 15.99
C THR A 89 12.19 29.70 14.95
N ILE A 90 11.64 29.69 13.73
CA ILE A 90 12.03 30.56 12.62
C ILE A 90 11.78 32.03 13.00
N GLN A 91 10.69 32.33 13.69
CA GLN A 91 10.40 33.69 14.16
C GLN A 91 11.40 34.19 15.20
N ARG A 92 11.89 33.33 16.11
CA ARG A 92 12.97 33.70 17.04
C ARG A 92 14.25 34.03 16.29
N LYS A 93 14.69 33.16 15.37
CA LYS A 93 15.86 33.42 14.53
C LYS A 93 15.74 34.71 13.72
N GLN A 94 14.54 34.97 13.18
CA GLN A 94 14.26 36.21 12.47
C GLN A 94 14.50 37.43 13.36
N GLN A 95 14.08 37.38 14.63
CA GLN A 95 14.31 38.47 15.58
C GLN A 95 15.78 38.61 15.95
N ASP A 96 16.50 37.51 16.13
CA ASP A 96 17.94 37.56 16.42
C ASP A 96 18.72 38.26 15.29
N ILE A 97 18.39 37.96 14.03
CA ILE A 97 19.01 38.63 12.86
C ILE A 97 18.63 40.11 12.81
N LEU A 98 17.37 40.46 13.05
CA LEU A 98 16.94 41.86 13.08
C LEU A 98 17.66 42.63 14.19
N HIS A 99 17.77 42.05 15.39
CA HIS A 99 18.52 42.64 16.48
C HIS A 99 20.01 42.80 16.16
N ALA A 100 20.63 41.83 15.49
CA ALA A 100 22.01 41.97 15.02
C ALA A 100 22.14 43.14 14.03
N LEU A 101 21.23 43.24 13.06
CA LEU A 101 21.22 44.34 12.08
C LEU A 101 20.96 45.73 12.72
N GLU A 102 20.22 45.78 13.82
CA GLU A 102 19.86 47.04 14.51
C GLU A 102 20.91 47.49 15.53
N LEU A 103 21.55 46.56 16.24
CA LEU A 103 22.33 46.83 17.45
C LEU A 103 23.84 46.67 17.28
N THR A 104 24.31 46.16 16.14
CA THR A 104 25.75 45.91 15.91
C THR A 104 26.28 46.67 14.71
N ASP A 105 27.50 47.19 14.84
CA ASP A 105 28.24 47.78 13.73
C ASP A 105 28.81 46.65 12.88
N LEU A 106 28.14 46.36 11.76
CA LEU A 106 28.50 45.28 10.84
C LEU A 106 29.30 45.82 9.66
N ASP A 107 30.29 45.06 9.23
CA ASP A 107 30.91 45.27 7.92
C ASP A 107 29.93 44.91 6.79
N ASP A 108 30.17 45.45 5.59
CA ASP A 108 29.28 45.25 4.43
C ASP A 108 29.12 43.77 4.05
N VAL A 109 30.12 42.94 4.35
CA VAL A 109 30.07 41.50 4.04
C VAL A 109 29.07 40.81 4.95
N LYS A 110 29.20 40.98 6.28
CA LYS A 110 28.28 40.41 7.27
C LYS A 110 26.86 40.95 7.13
N LEU A 111 26.72 42.24 6.78
CA LEU A 111 25.41 42.83 6.52
C LEU A 111 24.72 42.11 5.36
N ASN A 112 25.43 41.86 4.26
CA ASN A 112 24.89 41.12 3.12
C ASN A 112 24.58 39.66 3.47
N GLU A 113 25.39 39.00 4.29
CA GLU A 113 25.13 37.63 4.76
C GLU A 113 23.85 37.55 5.59
N LEU A 114 23.71 38.40 6.61
CA LEU A 114 22.52 38.45 7.46
C LEU A 114 21.26 38.83 6.68
N MET A 115 21.38 39.70 5.68
CA MET A 115 20.25 40.05 4.80
C MET A 115 19.79 38.85 3.95
N LYS A 116 20.72 38.04 3.44
CA LYS A 116 20.39 36.80 2.71
C LYS A 116 19.75 35.77 3.64
N GLU A 117 20.32 35.57 4.83
CA GLU A 117 19.76 34.65 5.83
C GLU A 117 18.35 35.07 6.25
N LEU A 118 18.12 36.37 6.45
CA LEU A 118 16.81 36.94 6.75
C LEU A 118 15.79 36.64 5.64
N GLN A 119 16.20 36.74 4.37
CA GLN A 119 15.36 36.40 3.22
C GLN A 119 14.99 34.91 3.24
N GLU A 120 15.96 34.03 3.43
CA GLU A 120 15.75 32.58 3.49
C GLU A 120 14.79 32.18 4.62
N ILE A 121 15.03 32.69 5.83
CA ILE A 121 14.18 32.44 7.00
C ILE A 121 12.76 32.94 6.76
N ARG A 122 12.57 34.09 6.13
CA ARG A 122 11.22 34.59 5.77
C ARG A 122 10.50 33.70 4.77
N ILE A 123 11.22 33.16 3.78
CA ILE A 123 10.66 32.20 2.81
C ILE A 123 10.24 30.92 3.54
N LEU A 124 11.11 30.34 4.36
CA LEU A 124 10.82 29.13 5.13
C LEU A 124 9.61 29.33 6.06
N ARG A 125 9.53 30.48 6.74
CA ARG A 125 8.37 30.85 7.57
C ARG A 125 7.08 30.86 6.75
N ARG A 126 7.13 31.41 5.53
CA ARG A 126 5.94 31.51 4.67
C ARG A 126 5.50 30.13 4.19
N VAL A 127 6.43 29.25 3.83
CA VAL A 127 6.13 27.85 3.47
C VAL A 127 5.43 27.14 4.63
N ALA A 128 5.99 27.22 5.85
CA ALA A 128 5.40 26.59 7.02
C ALA A 128 4.01 27.16 7.36
N LYS A 129 3.83 28.49 7.28
CA LYS A 129 2.53 29.13 7.48
C LYS A 129 1.48 28.69 6.46
N ASN A 130 1.83 28.70 5.17
CA ASN A 130 0.90 28.29 4.12
C ASN A 130 0.47 26.83 4.30
N PHE A 131 1.40 25.95 4.70
CA PHE A 131 1.09 24.57 5.04
C PHE A 131 0.16 24.47 6.24
N GLN A 132 0.44 25.20 7.32
CA GLN A 132 -0.40 25.23 8.52
C GLN A 132 -1.82 25.74 8.22
N GLU A 133 -1.95 26.83 7.45
CA GLU A 133 -3.23 27.39 7.00
C GLU A 133 -4.02 26.39 6.15
N ALA A 134 -3.36 25.67 5.23
CA ALA A 134 -4.01 24.65 4.41
C ALA A 134 -4.48 23.43 5.23
N LEU A 135 -3.75 23.08 6.28
CA LEU A 135 -4.04 21.93 7.15
C LEU A 135 -5.04 22.26 8.27
N GLU A 136 -5.25 23.54 8.57
CA GLU A 136 -6.06 24.03 9.68
C GLU A 136 -7.48 23.44 9.75
N PRO A 137 -8.26 23.37 8.65
CA PRO A 137 -9.61 22.78 8.72
C PRO A 137 -9.59 21.31 9.14
N LEU A 138 -8.59 20.55 8.66
CA LEU A 138 -8.44 19.14 8.97
C LEU A 138 -7.97 18.94 10.41
N TYR A 139 -7.06 19.78 10.90
CA TYR A 139 -6.64 19.82 12.30
C TYR A 139 -7.83 20.05 13.24
N HIS A 140 -8.63 21.09 13.00
CA HIS A 140 -9.81 21.41 13.82
C HIS A 140 -10.84 20.27 13.82
N TYR A 141 -11.05 19.65 12.65
CA TYR A 141 -11.93 18.48 12.55
C TYR A 141 -11.38 17.29 13.34
N ALA A 142 -10.11 16.92 13.15
CA ALA A 142 -9.49 15.75 13.77
C ALA A 142 -9.38 15.90 15.30
N THR A 143 -9.07 17.10 15.79
CA THR A 143 -9.00 17.40 17.22
C THR A 143 -10.36 17.36 17.90
N LYS A 144 -11.41 17.89 17.26
CA LYS A 144 -12.80 17.82 17.76
C LYS A 144 -13.33 16.38 17.74
N ASN A 145 -12.94 15.60 16.75
CA ASN A 145 -13.50 14.27 16.50
C ASN A 145 -12.50 13.13 16.76
N ARG A 146 -11.68 13.23 17.81
CA ARG A 146 -10.70 12.19 18.17
C ARG A 146 -11.31 10.80 18.36
N HIS A 147 -12.58 10.71 18.73
CA HIS A 147 -13.28 9.43 18.86
C HIS A 147 -13.43 8.71 17.51
N ILE A 148 -13.60 9.44 16.40
CA ILE A 148 -13.71 8.86 15.05
C ILE A 148 -12.44 8.10 14.68
N VAL A 149 -11.26 8.61 15.03
CA VAL A 149 -9.99 7.89 14.78
C VAL A 149 -9.97 6.55 15.51
N LYS A 150 -10.50 6.49 16.74
CA LYS A 150 -10.62 5.24 17.50
C LYS A 150 -11.63 4.28 16.87
N GLU A 151 -12.77 4.79 16.40
CA GLU A 151 -13.79 4.00 15.72
C GLU A 151 -13.27 3.44 14.40
N LEU A 152 -12.56 4.24 13.60
CA LEU A 152 -11.88 3.77 12.39
C LEU A 152 -10.86 2.68 12.71
N GLY A 153 -10.12 2.80 13.82
CA GLY A 153 -9.22 1.74 14.28
C GLY A 153 -9.95 0.42 14.59
N ARG A 154 -11.14 0.49 15.20
CA ARG A 154 -11.98 -0.71 15.41
C ARG A 154 -12.46 -1.30 14.09
N ILE A 155 -12.96 -0.47 13.17
CA ILE A 155 -13.40 -0.88 11.84
C ILE A 155 -12.24 -1.55 11.08
N HIS A 156 -11.03 -1.01 11.15
CA HIS A 156 -9.86 -1.62 10.55
C HIS A 156 -9.64 -3.05 11.08
N ASN A 157 -9.68 -3.24 12.40
CA ASN A 157 -9.48 -4.54 13.02
C ASN A 157 -10.58 -5.54 12.64
N GLU A 158 -11.84 -5.10 12.58
CA GLU A 158 -12.96 -5.91 12.11
C GLU A 158 -12.77 -6.35 10.65
N ILE A 159 -12.36 -5.43 9.77
CA ILE A 159 -12.04 -5.75 8.37
C ILE A 159 -10.91 -6.77 8.29
N MET A 160 -9.84 -6.61 9.07
CA MET A 160 -8.71 -7.55 9.07
C MET A 160 -9.13 -8.94 9.53
N LEU A 161 -9.95 -9.03 10.58
CA LEU A 161 -10.51 -10.29 11.06
C LEU A 161 -11.40 -10.94 10.00
N LEU A 162 -12.26 -10.17 9.34
CA LEU A 162 -13.11 -10.66 8.25
C LEU A 162 -12.28 -11.14 7.06
N GLN A 163 -11.25 -10.40 6.65
CA GLN A 163 -10.35 -10.79 5.57
C GLN A 163 -9.63 -12.10 5.89
N LYS A 164 -9.14 -12.25 7.13
CA LYS A 164 -8.55 -13.51 7.61
C LYS A 164 -9.56 -14.65 7.57
N ASN A 165 -10.75 -14.44 8.14
CA ASN A 165 -11.81 -15.45 8.13
C ASN A 165 -12.24 -15.83 6.72
N ILE A 166 -12.27 -14.89 5.77
CA ILE A 166 -12.58 -15.16 4.36
C ILE A 166 -11.47 -15.97 3.70
N ALA A 167 -10.20 -15.67 4.00
CA ALA A 167 -9.07 -16.47 3.52
C ALA A 167 -9.11 -17.90 4.10
N ASP A 168 -9.51 -18.04 5.36
CA ASP A 168 -9.60 -19.32 6.06
C ASP A 168 -10.92 -20.09 5.77
N LYS A 169 -11.87 -19.50 5.02
CA LYS A 169 -13.14 -20.14 4.69
C LYS A 169 -12.92 -21.35 3.78
N LYS A 170 -13.10 -22.54 4.34
CA LYS A 170 -13.21 -23.79 3.60
C LYS A 170 -14.66 -24.07 3.23
N TYR A 171 -14.91 -24.40 1.97
CA TYR A 171 -16.24 -24.83 1.54
C TYR A 171 -16.44 -26.31 1.90
N HIS A 172 -17.39 -26.58 2.78
CA HIS A 172 -17.81 -27.95 3.06
C HIS A 172 -19.01 -28.31 2.19
N VAL A 173 -18.86 -29.35 1.37
CA VAL A 173 -19.90 -29.83 0.47
C VAL A 173 -21.05 -30.42 1.28
N ARG A 174 -22.26 -29.91 1.07
CA ARG A 174 -23.44 -30.30 1.87
C ARG A 174 -24.19 -31.52 1.32
N GLU A 175 -24.25 -31.69 0.00
CA GLU A 175 -25.14 -32.70 -0.61
C GLU A 175 -24.54 -33.48 -1.79
N LYS A 176 -23.65 -32.88 -2.59
CA LYS A 176 -23.04 -33.57 -3.75
C LYS A 176 -21.72 -34.23 -3.38
N THR A 177 -21.76 -35.45 -2.86
CA THR A 177 -20.59 -36.27 -2.49
C THR A 177 -19.50 -36.34 -3.58
N ALA A 178 -19.88 -36.33 -4.87
CA ALA A 178 -18.92 -36.30 -5.98
C ALA A 178 -18.01 -35.05 -6.02
N LEU A 179 -18.42 -33.93 -5.41
CA LEU A 179 -17.59 -32.74 -5.27
C LEU A 179 -16.74 -32.78 -4.00
N ALA A 180 -17.09 -33.59 -3.00
CA ALA A 180 -16.35 -33.69 -1.74
C ALA A 180 -14.93 -34.21 -1.99
N GLU A 181 -14.79 -35.27 -2.80
CA GLU A 181 -13.48 -35.81 -3.22
C GLU A 181 -12.64 -34.78 -3.98
N ALA A 182 -13.27 -33.91 -4.79
CA ALA A 182 -12.57 -32.86 -5.52
C ALA A 182 -12.03 -31.75 -4.60
N PHE A 183 -12.75 -31.42 -3.51
CA PHE A 183 -12.29 -30.46 -2.51
C PHE A 183 -11.21 -31.05 -1.58
N GLU A 184 -11.34 -32.31 -1.17
CA GLU A 184 -10.31 -33.01 -0.36
C GLU A 184 -8.98 -33.13 -1.13
N ASN A 185 -9.02 -33.53 -2.40
CA ASN A 185 -7.82 -33.61 -3.23
C ASN A 185 -7.14 -32.24 -3.43
N ALA A 186 -7.93 -31.16 -3.56
CA ALA A 186 -7.39 -29.80 -3.68
C ALA A 186 -6.74 -29.33 -2.36
N GLU A 187 -7.30 -29.72 -1.21
CA GLU A 187 -6.76 -29.41 0.11
C GLU A 187 -5.43 -30.15 0.36
N GLU A 188 -5.35 -31.43 0.00
CA GLU A 188 -4.11 -32.21 0.08
C GLU A 188 -2.99 -31.63 -0.80
N LEU A 189 -3.33 -31.19 -2.01
CA LEU A 189 -2.40 -30.52 -2.92
C LEU A 189 -1.89 -29.19 -2.35
N SER A 190 -2.78 -28.36 -1.79
CA SER A 190 -2.40 -27.07 -1.16
C SER A 190 -1.44 -27.28 0.01
N ASN A 191 -1.77 -28.22 0.91
CA ASN A 191 -0.93 -28.57 2.07
C ASN A 191 0.45 -29.11 1.67
N ARG A 192 0.53 -29.82 0.53
CA ARG A 192 1.78 -30.37 0.01
C ARG A 192 2.68 -29.28 -0.58
N VAL A 193 2.09 -28.27 -1.23
CA VAL A 193 2.81 -27.10 -1.76
C VAL A 193 3.37 -26.24 -0.63
N GLU A 194 2.58 -25.95 0.42
CA GLU A 194 3.04 -25.18 1.59
C GLU A 194 4.23 -25.84 2.31
N LYS A 195 4.19 -27.17 2.46
CA LYS A 195 5.31 -27.94 3.03
C LYS A 195 6.57 -27.89 2.17
N LEU A 196 6.45 -27.82 0.84
CA LEU A 196 7.60 -27.72 -0.06
C LEU A 196 8.21 -26.32 -0.10
N THR A 197 7.43 -25.28 0.18
CA THR A 197 7.92 -23.90 0.30
C THR A 197 8.65 -23.65 1.63
N LEU A 198 8.24 -24.28 2.72
CA LEU A 198 8.86 -24.15 4.04
C LEU A 198 10.18 -24.92 4.22
N VAL A 199 10.51 -25.83 3.30
CA VAL A 199 11.78 -26.61 3.31
C VAL A 199 12.89 -25.90 2.52
N LYS A 200 12.60 -24.75 1.88
CA LYS A 200 13.55 -23.99 1.06
C LYS A 200 14.09 -22.71 1.73
N GLU A 201 13.77 -22.48 3.01
CA GLU A 201 14.42 -21.47 3.86
C GLU A 201 15.47 -22.12 4.75
#